data_AF-A0A3B9TSY9-F1
#
_entry.id   AF-A0A3B9TSY9-F1
#
_cell.length_a   1.000
_cell.length_b   1.000
_cell.length_c   1.000
_cell.angle_alpha   90.00
_cell.angle_beta   90.00
_cell.angle_gamma   90.00
#
_symmetry.space_group_name_H-M   'P 1'
#
loop_
_entity.id
_entity.type
_entity.pdbx_description
1 polymer ?
#
loop_
_entity_poly.entity_id
_entity_poly.type
_entity_poly.pdbx_seq_one_letter_code
_entity_poly.pdbx_strand_id
1 'polypeptide(L)' 'LDLGYERRTIVSGIREAYTPEDLEGMRIIVICNLKPATIRGVQSKGMLLAAETPDGEGLALLTVDRDIPLGARVR' A
#
# COMPACT_ATOMS: atom_id res chain seq x y z
N LEU A 1 -2.35 -8.28 0.27
CA LEU A 1 -2.26 -7.51 -0.99
C LEU A 1 -2.09 -8.45 -2.17
N ASP A 2 -2.90 -8.29 -3.21
CA ASP A 2 -2.84 -9.08 -4.44
C ASP A 2 -2.14 -8.28 -5.56
N LEU A 3 -1.09 -8.87 -6.16
CA LEU A 3 -0.36 -8.28 -7.29
C LEU A 3 -0.67 -8.96 -8.62
N GLY A 4 -1.68 -9.82 -8.68
CA GLY A 4 -2.05 -10.58 -9.87
C GLY A 4 -1.17 -11.81 -10.13
N TYR A 5 0.13 -11.74 -9.83
CA TYR A 5 1.08 -12.87 -9.93
C TYR A 5 1.49 -13.45 -8.58
N GLU A 6 1.28 -12.73 -7.48
CA GLU A 6 1.53 -13.23 -6.12
C GLU A 6 0.71 -12.46 -5.08
N ARG A 7 0.63 -13.02 -3.87
CA ARG A 7 0.07 -12.35 -2.70
C ARG A 7 1.15 -12.06 -1.67
N ARG A 8 1.13 -10.86 -1.13
CA ARG A 8 2.08 -10.41 -0.10
C ARG A 8 1.41 -9.73 1.08
N THR A 9 2.08 -9.82 2.21
CA THR A 9 1.74 -9.11 3.45
C THR A 9 2.54 -7.81 3.50
N ILE A 10 1.84 -6.70 3.70
CA ILE A 10 2.44 -5.39 3.95
C ILE A 10 1.84 -4.88 5.25
N VAL A 11 2.69 -4.35 6.13
CA VAL A 11 2.29 -3.69 7.36
C VAL A 11 2.53 -2.20 7.17
N SER A 12 1.51 -1.38 7.42
CA SER A 12 1.55 0.07 7.23
C SER A 12 0.80 0.81 8.34
N GLY A 13 1.23 2.03 8.62
CA GLY A 13 0.70 2.89 9.67
C GLY A 13 -0.43 3.80 9.19
N ILE A 14 -1.43 3.27 8.46
CA ILE A 14 -2.49 4.07 7.84
C ILE A 14 -3.84 4.00 8.55
N ARG A 15 -3.87 3.38 9.75
CA ARG A 15 -5.11 3.07 10.48
C ARG A 15 -5.93 4.31 10.85
N GLU A 16 -5.27 5.45 11.02
CA GLU A 16 -5.93 6.71 11.39
C GLU A 16 -6.69 7.34 10.21
N ALA A 17 -6.30 7.01 8.98
CA ALA A 17 -6.87 7.58 7.76
C ALA A 17 -7.81 6.62 7.00
N TYR A 18 -7.66 5.30 7.17
CA TYR A 18 -8.42 4.30 6.42
C TYR A 18 -8.95 3.18 7.30
N THR A 19 -10.20 2.80 7.07
CA THR A 19 -10.80 1.59 7.60
C THR A 19 -10.48 0.38 6.69
N PRO A 20 -10.58 -0.86 7.19
CA PRO A 20 -10.44 -2.05 6.34
C PRO A 20 -11.36 -2.04 5.12
N GLU A 21 -12.59 -1.56 5.28
CA GLU A 21 -13.62 -1.51 4.24
C GLU A 21 -13.25 -0.52 3.12
N ASP A 22 -12.61 0.60 3.44
CA ASP A 22 -12.13 1.59 2.46
C ASP A 22 -11.06 1.01 1.51
N LEU A 23 -10.34 -0.01 1.98
CA LEU A 23 -9.23 -0.62 1.25
C LEU A 23 -9.68 -1.77 0.34
N GLU A 24 -10.89 -2.31 0.54
CA GLU A 24 -11.39 -3.41 -0.27
C GLU A 24 -11.62 -2.97 -1.71
N GLY A 25 -10.97 -3.65 -2.67
CA GLY A 25 -11.06 -3.32 -4.09
C GLY A 25 -10.28 -2.07 -4.52
N MET A 26 -9.69 -1.32 -3.58
CA MET A 26 -8.87 -0.15 -3.90
C MET A 26 -7.59 -0.54 -4.63
N ARG A 27 -7.25 0.19 -5.70
CA ARG A 27 -5.96 0.08 -6.38
C ARG A 27 -4.96 1.00 -5.70
N ILE A 28 -3.84 0.44 -5.28
CA ILE A 28 -2.78 1.20 -4.61
C ILE A 28 -1.43 0.91 -5.24
N ILE A 29 -0.51 1.85 -5.07
CA ILE A 29 0.87 1.70 -5.51
C ILE A 29 1.72 1.17 -4.35
N VAL A 30 2.55 0.15 -4.64
CA VAL A 30 3.47 -0.45 -3.68
C VAL A 30 4.87 -0.60 -4.26
N ILE A 31 5.89 -0.47 -3.40
CA ILE A 31 7.27 -0.83 -3.71
C ILE A 31 7.48 -2.30 -3.37
N CYS A 32 7.91 -3.07 -4.38
CA CYS A 32 7.97 -4.52 -4.29
C CYS A 32 9.35 -5.12 -3.99
N ASN A 33 10.43 -4.34 -4.16
CA ASN A 33 11.83 -4.79 -4.12
C ASN A 33 12.58 -4.43 -2.82
N LEU A 34 11.87 -3.98 -1.79
CA LEU A 34 12.47 -3.70 -0.49
C LEU A 34 12.84 -5.00 0.23
N LYS A 35 13.93 -4.96 1.01
CA LYS A 35 14.25 -6.02 1.96
C LYS A 35 13.09 -6.15 2.96
N PRO A 36 12.62 -7.37 3.29
CA PRO A 36 11.55 -7.54 4.26
C PRO A 36 11.89 -6.89 5.60
N ALA A 37 10.90 -6.23 6.21
CA ALA A 37 11.04 -5.59 7.50
C ALA A 37 10.06 -6.22 8.50
N THR A 38 10.51 -6.52 9.71
CA THR A 38 9.64 -7.03 10.77
C THR A 38 9.08 -5.86 11.56
N ILE A 39 7.76 -5.67 11.50
CA ILE A 39 7.05 -4.60 12.21
C ILE A 39 6.09 -5.27 13.19
N ARG A 40 6.27 -5.02 14.49
CA ARG A 40 5.46 -5.62 15.57
C ARG A 40 5.31 -7.15 15.44
N GLY A 41 6.39 -7.85 15.09
CA GLY A 41 6.42 -9.31 14.92
C GLY A 41 5.86 -9.83 13.59
N VAL A 42 5.32 -8.96 12.73
CA VAL A 42 4.81 -9.34 11.40
C VAL A 42 5.83 -8.94 10.32
N GLN A 43 6.12 -9.88 9.42
CA GLN A 43 7.02 -9.61 8.29
C GLN A 43 6.28 -8.84 7.18
N SER A 44 6.65 -7.58 6.98
CA SER A 44 6.21 -6.75 5.86
C SER A 44 7.13 -6.95 4.66
N LYS A 45 6.56 -7.30 3.50
CA LYS A 45 7.26 -7.58 2.23
C LYS A 45 6.99 -6.51 1.19
N GLY A 46 7.10 -5.25 1.59
CA GLY A 46 6.91 -4.11 0.70
C GLY A 46 6.50 -2.86 1.47
N MET A 47 6.21 -1.81 0.72
CA MET A 47 5.77 -0.52 1.25
C MET A 47 4.69 0.02 0.33
N LEU A 48 3.55 0.42 0.90
CA LEU A 48 2.57 1.20 0.17
C LEU A 48 3.03 2.66 0.07
N LEU A 49 2.61 3.35 -0.99
CA LEU A 49 2.92 4.76 -1.16
C LEU A 49 1.72 5.60 -0.75
N ALA A 50 1.97 6.64 0.04
CA ALA A 50 1.01 7.64 0.45
C ALA A 50 1.65 9.03 0.35
N ALA A 51 0.82 10.04 0.11
CA ALA A 51 1.16 11.44 0.35
C ALA A 51 0.67 11.81 1.76
N GLU A 52 1.46 12.58 2.48
CA GLU A 52 1.15 13.08 3.81
C GLU A 52 1.21 14.60 3.80
N THR A 53 0.27 15.26 4.46
CA THR A 53 0.30 16.71 4.65
C THR A 53 1.42 17.12 5.60
N PRO A 54 1.96 18.35 5.51
CA PRO A 54 3.08 18.76 6.35
C PRO A 54 2.82 18.71 7.87
N ASP A 55 1.56 18.77 8.28
CA ASP A 55 1.11 18.65 9.67
C ASP A 55 0.86 17.20 10.13
N GLY A 56 0.93 16.23 9.22
CA GLY A 56 0.74 14.80 9.49
C GLY A 56 -0.72 14.36 9.71
N GLU A 57 -1.68 15.28 9.60
CA GLU A 57 -3.10 14.95 9.82
C GLU A 57 -3.78 14.32 8.61
N GLY A 58 -3.31 14.66 7.40
CA GLY A 58 -3.85 14.17 6.14
C GLY A 58 -2.95 13.11 5.51
N LEU A 59 -3.47 11.90 5.34
CA LEU A 59 -2.79 10.81 4.64
C LEU A 59 -3.64 10.32 3.48
N ALA A 60 -3.07 10.34 2.27
CA ALA A 60 -3.74 9.91 1.04
C ALA A 60 -2.92 8.84 0.33
N LEU A 61 -3.49 7.64 0.15
CA LEU A 61 -2.85 6.57 -0.62
C LEU A 61 -2.68 6.96 -2.08
N LEU A 62 -1.51 6.69 -2.65
CA LEU A 62 -1.31 6.83 -4.09
C LEU A 62 -2.07 5.73 -4.83
N THR A 63 -2.86 6.16 -5.81
CA THR A 63 -3.66 5.31 -6.68
C THR A 63 -3.45 5.66 -8.16
N VAL A 64 -4.13 4.95 -9.04
CA VAL A 64 -4.15 5.18 -10.48
C VAL A 64 -5.43 5.90 -10.89
N ASP A 65 -5.35 6.75 -11.92
CA ASP A 65 -6.47 7.55 -12.43
C ASP A 65 -7.52 6.74 -13.21
N ARG A 66 -7.25 5.45 -13.44
CA ARG A 66 -8.08 4.53 -14.21
C ARG A 66 -7.84 3.08 -13.83
N ASP A 67 -8.69 2.23 -14.35
CA ASP A 67 -8.59 0.79 -14.18
C ASP A 67 -7.36 0.21 -14.90
N ILE A 68 -6.29 -0.12 -14.16
CA ILE A 68 -5.11 -0.87 -14.64
C ILE A 68 -5.00 -2.27 -13.99
N PRO A 69 -4.65 -3.35 -14.75
CA PRO A 69 -4.49 -4.70 -14.20
C PRO A 69 -3.55 -4.78 -12.99
N LEU A 70 -3.84 -5.69 -12.06
CA LEU A 70 -2.97 -5.97 -10.91
C LEU A 70 -1.57 -6.36 -11.39
N GLY A 71 -0.55 -5.85 -10.69
CA GLY A 71 0.86 -6.14 -11.00
C GLY A 71 1.45 -5.29 -12.14
N ALA A 72 0.70 -4.36 -12.71
CA ALA A 72 1.25 -3.39 -13.65
C ALA A 72 2.42 -2.61 -13.03
N ARG A 73 3.49 -2.42 -13.82
CA ARG A 73 4.70 -1.72 -13.36
C ARG A 73 4.50 -0.22 -13.45
N VAL A 74 4.71 0.47 -12.33
CA VAL A 74 4.87 1.92 -12.29
C VAL A 74 6.20 2.29 -12.96
N ARG A 75 6.20 3.34 -13.77
CA ARG A 75 7.36 3.82 -14.54
C ARG A 75 7.69 5.26 -14.18
#